data_AF-A0A8D8W2D1-F1
#
_entry.id   AF-A0A8D8W2D1-F1
#
_cell.length_a   1.000
_cell.length_b   1.000
_cell.length_c   1.000
_cell.angle_alpha   90.00
_cell.angle_beta   90.00
_cell.angle_gamma   90.00
#
_symmetry.space_group_name_H-M   'P 1'
#
loop_
_entity.id
_entity.type
_entity.pdbx_description
1 polymer ?
#
loop_
_entity_poly.entity_id
_entity_poly.type
_entity_poly.pdbx_seq_one_letter_code
_entity_poly.pdbx_strand_id
1 'polypeptide(L)'
;MRMSFRNVGERVFDNKEEALLFIKKNKKIRFKSFRNFQDAQNFAYNGYAGGGNDGGNTDSLLSSPSSLAVEKPSPFKSLKSQELVKLRKLIEKGNLAEVKKLVWENPRYLVSSGDFPTILHEGCRYNALHVSTKALNAPMTDLLLETIGDPAFTTLLYDGPPTAHTYIERSDILLDLYLNTPDKALNETPLHFASKFGSVECVRRLVTCSKTQVNARNKEGKTPFDVVCLRCSGASQDLKSTF
;
A
#
# COMPACT_ATOMS: atom_id res chain seq x y z
N MET A 1 -18.20 -25.09 -0.61
CA MET A 1 -17.10 -24.12 -0.83
C MET A 1 -16.33 -24.58 -2.06
N ARG A 2 -16.48 -23.91 -3.22
CA ARG A 2 -16.03 -24.39 -4.53
C ARG A 2 -15.10 -23.36 -5.18
N MET A 3 -14.04 -23.80 -5.84
CA MET A 3 -12.93 -22.91 -6.22
C MET A 3 -12.45 -23.06 -7.68
N SER A 4 -11.92 -21.98 -8.30
CA SER A 4 -11.54 -21.88 -9.73
C SER A 4 -10.12 -21.28 -9.98
N PHE A 5 -9.56 -21.48 -11.20
CA PHE A 5 -8.15 -21.27 -11.61
C PHE A 5 -7.94 -20.52 -12.94
N ARG A 6 -6.71 -20.02 -13.15
CA ARG A 6 -6.10 -19.71 -14.46
C ARG A 6 -4.72 -20.37 -14.54
N ASN A 7 -4.43 -21.00 -15.68
CA ASN A 7 -3.17 -21.65 -16.08
C ASN A 7 -2.87 -23.06 -15.54
N VAL A 8 -3.71 -24.02 -15.96
CA VAL A 8 -3.41 -25.36 -16.53
C VAL A 8 -4.72 -26.16 -16.37
N GLY A 9 -5.53 -26.23 -17.43
CA GLY A 9 -6.80 -26.97 -17.46
C GLY A 9 -7.92 -26.32 -16.64
N GLU A 10 -8.84 -25.66 -17.33
CA GLU A 10 -10.06 -25.07 -16.77
C GLU A 10 -10.89 -26.14 -16.06
N ARG A 11 -10.79 -26.23 -14.73
CA ARG A 11 -11.49 -27.23 -13.92
C ARG A 11 -12.12 -26.58 -12.70
N VAL A 12 -13.45 -26.67 -12.62
CA VAL A 12 -14.24 -26.27 -11.45
C VAL A 12 -14.46 -27.51 -10.59
N PHE A 13 -14.18 -27.42 -9.29
CA PHE A 13 -14.40 -28.51 -8.35
C PHE A 13 -15.69 -28.27 -7.56
N ASP A 14 -16.50 -29.31 -7.45
CA ASP A 14 -17.72 -29.31 -6.65
C ASP A 14 -17.49 -29.73 -5.20
N ASN A 15 -16.43 -30.49 -4.95
CA ASN A 15 -15.95 -30.96 -3.66
C ASN A 15 -14.66 -30.23 -3.19
N LYS A 16 -14.66 -29.77 -1.95
CA LYS A 16 -13.53 -29.09 -1.29
C LYS A 16 -12.34 -30.03 -1.10
N GLU A 17 -12.57 -31.31 -0.83
CA GLU A 17 -11.50 -32.28 -0.55
C GLU A 17 -10.67 -32.57 -1.81
N GLU A 18 -11.34 -32.71 -2.96
CA GLU A 18 -10.68 -32.87 -4.25
C GLU A 18 -9.85 -31.64 -4.62
N ALA A 19 -10.39 -30.44 -4.39
CA ALA A 19 -9.67 -29.20 -4.60
C ALA A 19 -8.39 -29.16 -3.75
N LEU A 20 -8.45 -29.53 -2.47
CA LEU A 20 -7.29 -29.58 -1.56
C LEU A 20 -6.25 -30.63 -1.97
N LEU A 21 -6.68 -31.81 -2.45
CA LEU A 21 -5.77 -32.83 -2.99
C LEU A 21 -5.05 -32.32 -4.25
N PHE A 22 -5.74 -31.52 -5.07
CA PHE A 22 -5.15 -30.89 -6.25
C PHE A 22 -4.14 -29.79 -5.89
N ILE A 23 -4.37 -28.99 -4.82
CA ILE A 23 -3.38 -28.03 -4.28
C ILE A 23 -2.09 -28.76 -3.90
N LYS A 24 -2.21 -29.89 -3.19
CA LYS A 24 -1.04 -30.64 -2.71
C LYS A 24 -0.14 -31.11 -3.86
N LYS A 25 -0.74 -31.46 -5.00
CA LYS A 25 -0.01 -31.85 -6.21
C LYS A 25 0.53 -30.64 -7.00
N ASN A 26 -0.11 -29.47 -6.89
CA ASN A 26 0.23 -28.28 -7.65
C ASN A 26 0.41 -27.04 -6.75
N LYS A 27 1.58 -26.95 -6.11
CA LYS A 27 1.88 -25.94 -5.07
C LYS A 27 1.86 -24.47 -5.52
N LYS A 28 1.80 -24.21 -6.83
CA LYS A 28 1.80 -22.84 -7.39
C LYS A 28 0.39 -22.28 -7.59
N ILE A 29 -0.66 -23.08 -7.40
CA ILE A 29 -2.01 -22.67 -7.76
C ILE A 29 -2.76 -22.10 -6.56
N ARG A 30 -3.41 -20.95 -6.76
CA ARG A 30 -4.28 -20.29 -5.78
C ARG A 30 -5.74 -20.46 -6.20
N PHE A 31 -6.60 -20.68 -5.22
CA PHE A 31 -8.01 -20.93 -5.42
C PHE A 31 -8.85 -19.79 -4.84
N LYS A 32 -9.95 -19.44 -5.52
CA LYS A 32 -10.97 -18.49 -5.03
C LYS A 32 -12.28 -19.20 -4.79
N SER A 33 -12.92 -19.03 -3.63
CA SER A 33 -14.20 -19.69 -3.33
C SER A 33 -15.41 -18.91 -3.84
N PHE A 34 -16.40 -19.62 -4.40
CA PHE A 34 -17.67 -19.07 -4.87
C PHE A 34 -18.86 -19.70 -4.14
N ARG A 35 -19.98 -18.94 -4.09
CA ARG A 35 -21.24 -19.36 -3.46
C ARG A 35 -22.02 -20.36 -4.31
N ASN A 36 -22.03 -20.19 -5.64
CA ASN A 36 -22.70 -21.09 -6.58
C ASN A 36 -21.74 -21.58 -7.69
N PHE A 37 -22.14 -22.65 -8.38
CA PHE A 37 -21.32 -23.28 -9.42
C PHE A 37 -21.23 -22.42 -10.68
N GLN A 38 -22.32 -21.72 -11.03
CA GLN A 38 -22.37 -20.88 -12.23
C GLN A 38 -21.36 -19.73 -12.14
N ASP A 39 -21.18 -19.11 -10.98
CA ASP A 39 -20.20 -18.05 -10.75
C ASP A 39 -18.77 -18.59 -10.83
N ALA A 40 -18.53 -19.79 -10.28
CA ALA A 40 -17.23 -20.45 -10.36
C ALA A 40 -16.87 -20.79 -11.81
N GLN A 41 -17.86 -21.25 -12.59
CA GLN A 41 -17.75 -21.59 -14.00
C GLN A 41 -17.55 -20.34 -14.86
N ASN A 42 -18.37 -19.30 -14.66
CA ASN A 42 -18.24 -18.01 -15.33
C ASN A 42 -16.87 -17.36 -15.03
N PHE A 43 -16.38 -17.46 -13.79
CA PHE A 43 -15.05 -16.98 -13.46
C PHE A 43 -13.94 -17.80 -14.14
N ALA A 44 -14.11 -19.12 -14.26
CA ALA A 44 -13.17 -20.00 -14.95
C ALA A 44 -13.05 -19.64 -16.45
N TYR A 45 -14.19 -19.43 -17.12
CA TYR A 45 -14.25 -19.23 -18.57
C TYR A 45 -14.07 -17.76 -19.01
N ASN A 46 -14.67 -16.81 -18.28
CA ASN A 46 -14.80 -15.43 -18.78
C ASN A 46 -13.92 -14.42 -18.02
N GLY A 47 -13.32 -14.81 -16.88
CA GLY A 47 -12.65 -13.85 -16.00
C GLY A 47 -13.61 -12.82 -15.38
N TYR A 48 -13.07 -11.79 -14.73
CA TYR A 48 -13.86 -10.84 -13.94
C TYR A 48 -14.60 -9.82 -14.82
N ALA A 49 -15.87 -10.09 -15.13
CA ALA A 49 -16.83 -9.07 -15.55
C ALA A 49 -17.56 -8.56 -14.29
N GLY A 50 -17.36 -7.29 -13.94
CA GLY A 50 -17.88 -6.72 -12.70
C GLY A 50 -19.41 -6.62 -12.65
N GLY A 51 -19.96 -6.81 -11.45
CA GLY A 51 -21.35 -6.46 -11.12
C GLY A 51 -21.88 -7.14 -9.86
N GLY A 52 -22.18 -6.35 -8.83
CA GLY A 52 -23.21 -6.69 -7.82
C GLY A 52 -22.76 -7.28 -6.48
N ASN A 53 -22.60 -6.38 -5.50
CA ASN A 53 -23.09 -6.46 -4.12
C ASN A 53 -23.35 -7.85 -3.49
N ASP A 54 -22.44 -8.35 -2.62
CA ASP A 54 -22.85 -8.89 -1.31
C ASP A 54 -21.67 -9.08 -0.34
N GLY A 55 -21.94 -8.83 0.94
CA GLY A 55 -21.00 -8.91 2.05
C GLY A 55 -20.41 -10.32 2.25
N GLY A 56 -19.10 -10.36 2.42
CA GLY A 56 -18.38 -11.59 2.71
C GLY A 56 -16.88 -11.31 2.85
N ASN A 57 -16.40 -11.32 4.08
CA ASN A 57 -15.02 -11.16 4.48
C ASN A 57 -14.05 -12.07 3.67
N THR A 58 -13.22 -11.50 2.78
CA THR A 58 -11.98 -12.12 2.29
C THR A 58 -10.97 -11.06 1.87
N ASP A 59 -9.76 -11.18 2.41
CA ASP A 59 -8.50 -10.72 1.82
C ASP A 59 -8.42 -11.01 0.31
N SER A 60 -7.57 -10.22 -0.37
CA SER A 60 -7.00 -10.40 -1.72
C SER A 60 -7.59 -9.56 -2.87
N LEU A 61 -6.98 -8.38 -3.08
CA LEU A 61 -6.02 -8.05 -4.15
C LEU A 61 -6.28 -8.48 -5.62
N LEU A 62 -5.98 -7.48 -6.48
CA LEU A 62 -5.29 -7.51 -7.77
C LEU A 62 -6.10 -7.71 -9.06
N SER A 63 -6.12 -6.62 -9.84
CA SER A 63 -6.28 -6.58 -11.28
C SER A 63 -4.94 -6.89 -11.98
N SER A 64 -5.04 -7.90 -12.86
CA SER A 64 -4.24 -8.24 -14.04
C SER A 64 -2.76 -8.67 -13.87
N PRO A 65 -2.40 -9.90 -14.30
CA PRO A 65 -1.00 -10.25 -14.51
C PRO A 65 -0.54 -9.63 -15.84
N SER A 66 0.24 -8.55 -15.75
CA SER A 66 1.26 -8.32 -16.78
C SER A 66 2.20 -9.53 -16.76
N SER A 67 2.61 -9.96 -17.94
CA SER A 67 3.49 -11.11 -18.19
C SER A 67 4.91 -10.86 -17.70
N LEU A 68 5.09 -10.58 -16.41
CA LEU A 68 6.40 -10.47 -15.79
C LEU A 68 6.90 -11.88 -15.49
N ALA A 69 8.10 -12.15 -16.00
CA ALA A 69 8.85 -13.36 -15.75
C ALA A 69 8.84 -13.72 -14.25
N VAL A 70 8.96 -15.01 -13.95
CA VAL A 70 9.02 -15.53 -12.58
C VAL A 70 10.19 -14.86 -11.84
N GLU A 71 9.92 -13.74 -11.18
CA GLU A 71 10.90 -13.00 -10.39
C GLU A 71 11.32 -13.87 -9.20
N LYS A 72 12.64 -13.96 -9.00
CA LYS A 72 13.20 -14.69 -7.85
C LYS A 72 12.77 -14.01 -6.55
N PRO A 73 12.61 -14.79 -5.46
CA PRO A 73 12.28 -14.21 -4.17
C PRO A 73 13.36 -13.22 -3.73
N SER A 74 12.93 -12.03 -3.32
CA SER A 74 13.77 -10.93 -2.86
C SER A 74 14.87 -11.35 -1.86
N PRO A 75 16.07 -10.76 -1.93
CA PRO A 75 17.20 -11.14 -1.06
C PRO A 75 17.00 -10.72 0.41
N PHE A 76 16.01 -9.88 0.69
CA PHE A 76 15.77 -9.32 2.03
C PHE A 76 14.82 -10.17 2.87
N LYS A 77 15.22 -10.38 4.13
CA LYS A 77 14.39 -11.06 5.13
C LYS A 77 13.14 -10.25 5.44
N SER A 78 12.03 -10.96 5.65
CA SER A 78 10.79 -10.38 6.14
C SER A 78 10.97 -9.81 7.56
N LEU A 79 10.29 -8.71 7.84
CA LEU A 79 10.39 -7.99 9.10
C LEU A 79 9.37 -8.50 10.13
N LYS A 80 9.76 -8.50 11.40
CA LYS A 80 8.87 -8.77 12.54
C LYS A 80 8.12 -7.50 12.95
N SER A 81 6.97 -7.65 13.60
CA SER A 81 6.17 -6.52 14.08
C SER A 81 6.95 -5.58 15.02
N GLN A 82 7.86 -6.11 15.85
CA GLN A 82 8.72 -5.30 16.74
C GLN A 82 9.64 -4.35 15.97
N GLU A 83 10.13 -4.78 14.81
CA GLU A 83 11.00 -3.97 13.94
C GLU A 83 10.22 -2.83 13.29
N LEU A 84 8.99 -3.11 12.83
CA LEU A 84 8.10 -2.08 12.28
C LEU A 84 7.66 -1.07 13.35
N VAL A 85 7.43 -1.52 14.58
CA VAL A 85 7.19 -0.65 15.74
C VAL A 85 8.40 0.22 16.05
N LYS A 86 9.64 -0.32 15.96
CA LYS A 86 10.88 0.46 16.12
C LYS A 86 10.95 1.56 15.04
N LEU A 87 10.73 1.22 13.77
CA LEU A 87 10.75 2.19 12.69
C LEU A 87 9.71 3.30 12.91
N ARG A 88 8.46 2.95 13.25
CA ARG A 88 7.40 3.93 13.55
C ARG A 88 7.86 4.94 14.61
N LYS A 89 8.42 4.46 15.73
CA LYS A 89 8.92 5.33 16.80
C LYS A 89 10.07 6.24 16.36
N LEU A 90 10.93 5.79 15.45
CA LEU A 90 12.01 6.61 14.91
C LEU A 90 11.48 7.72 13.99
N ILE A 91 10.46 7.41 13.18
CA ILE A 91 9.74 8.40 12.34
C ILE A 91 9.06 9.44 13.23
N GLU A 92 8.32 9.01 14.26
CA GLU A 92 7.64 9.90 15.21
C GLU A 92 8.63 10.82 15.95
N LYS A 93 9.82 10.32 16.29
CA LYS A 93 10.88 11.10 16.95
C LYS A 93 11.71 11.96 15.98
N GLY A 94 11.55 11.79 14.67
CA GLY A 94 12.34 12.52 13.67
C GLY A 94 13.81 12.12 13.58
N ASN A 95 14.17 10.88 13.91
CA ASN A 95 15.55 10.43 13.79
C ASN A 95 15.90 10.10 12.33
N LEU A 96 16.15 11.13 11.53
CA LEU A 96 16.41 11.02 10.08
C LEU A 96 17.53 10.05 9.74
N ALA A 97 18.66 10.15 10.46
CA ALA A 97 19.86 9.37 10.17
C ALA A 97 19.62 7.87 10.37
N GLU A 98 19.02 7.48 11.51
CA GLU A 98 18.73 6.08 11.80
C GLU A 98 17.63 5.52 10.89
N VAL A 99 16.60 6.32 10.56
CA VAL A 99 15.56 5.90 9.60
C VAL A 99 16.18 5.65 8.23
N LYS A 100 16.98 6.58 7.71
CA LYS A 100 17.68 6.42 6.42
C LYS A 100 18.54 5.16 6.43
N LYS A 101 19.36 4.98 7.45
CA LYS A 101 20.19 3.78 7.58
C LYS A 101 19.35 2.50 7.54
N LEU A 102 18.30 2.39 8.36
CA LEU A 102 17.47 1.19 8.46
C LEU A 102 16.79 0.82 7.14
N VAL A 103 16.17 1.80 6.47
CA VAL A 103 15.40 1.51 5.24
C VAL A 103 16.33 1.10 4.11
N TRP A 104 17.53 1.68 4.01
CA TRP A 104 18.51 1.33 2.98
C TRP A 104 19.25 0.01 3.29
N GLU A 105 19.39 -0.39 4.55
CA GLU A 105 19.88 -1.73 4.93
C GLU A 105 18.87 -2.83 4.63
N ASN A 106 17.56 -2.53 4.72
CA ASN A 106 16.50 -3.45 4.36
C ASN A 106 15.27 -2.70 3.80
N PRO A 107 15.08 -2.63 2.46
CA PRO A 107 13.96 -1.92 1.85
C PRO A 107 12.59 -2.47 2.23
N ARG A 108 12.50 -3.66 2.86
CA ARG A 108 11.24 -4.19 3.42
C ARG A 108 10.61 -3.31 4.49
N TYR A 109 11.38 -2.40 5.07
CA TYR A 109 10.86 -1.40 6.00
C TYR A 109 9.85 -0.44 5.36
N LEU A 110 9.98 -0.20 4.05
CA LEU A 110 9.05 0.63 3.28
C LEU A 110 8.28 -0.16 2.20
N VAL A 111 8.79 -1.32 1.77
CA VAL A 111 8.16 -2.12 0.72
C VAL A 111 7.81 -3.52 1.21
N SER A 112 6.53 -3.74 1.47
CA SER A 112 6.02 -5.04 1.89
C SER A 112 6.04 -6.05 0.74
N SER A 113 5.66 -7.30 1.02
CA SER A 113 5.54 -8.32 -0.02
C SER A 113 4.51 -7.92 -1.07
N GLY A 114 4.87 -8.01 -2.35
CA GLY A 114 3.99 -7.61 -3.46
C GLY A 114 4.01 -6.13 -3.80
N ASP A 115 5.08 -5.41 -3.42
CA ASP A 115 5.37 -4.04 -3.85
C ASP A 115 4.38 -2.98 -3.32
N PHE A 116 3.82 -3.24 -2.15
CA PHE A 116 2.91 -2.31 -1.45
C PHE A 116 3.61 -1.57 -0.32
N PRO A 117 3.15 -0.35 0.05
CA PRO A 117 3.61 0.36 1.23
C PRO A 117 3.59 -0.50 2.50
N THR A 118 4.69 -0.53 3.24
CA THR A 118 4.72 -1.22 4.53
C THR A 118 3.83 -0.50 5.55
N ILE A 119 2.95 -1.27 6.19
CA ILE A 119 2.06 -0.78 7.24
C ILE A 119 2.81 -0.74 8.58
N LEU A 120 2.95 0.45 9.14
CA LEU A 120 3.64 0.68 10.41
C LEU A 120 2.69 0.70 11.62
N HIS A 121 1.39 0.82 11.40
CA HIS A 121 0.38 0.74 12.45
C HIS A 121 -0.79 -0.13 12.00
N GLU A 122 -0.80 -1.40 12.37
CA GLU A 122 -1.73 -2.41 11.83
C GLU A 122 -3.22 -2.07 12.00
N GLY A 123 -3.63 -1.56 13.18
CA GLY A 123 -5.03 -1.23 13.47
C GLY A 123 -5.65 -0.24 12.48
N CYS A 124 -5.07 0.96 12.37
CA CYS A 124 -5.53 2.00 11.44
C CYS A 124 -4.89 1.91 10.05
N ARG A 125 -3.98 0.95 9.82
CA ARG A 125 -3.19 0.77 8.60
C ARG A 125 -2.40 2.01 8.13
N TYR A 126 -1.68 2.65 9.04
CA TYR A 126 -0.82 3.79 8.66
C TYR A 126 0.42 3.31 7.92
N ASN A 127 0.67 3.87 6.74
CA ASN A 127 1.98 3.84 6.09
C ASN A 127 2.92 4.88 6.72
N ALA A 128 4.19 4.91 6.28
CA ALA A 128 5.20 5.82 6.82
C ALA A 128 4.83 7.32 6.68
N LEU A 129 4.18 7.74 5.58
CA LEU A 129 3.78 9.14 5.38
C LEU A 129 2.65 9.57 6.31
N HIS A 130 1.69 8.68 6.63
CA HIS A 130 0.70 8.99 7.68
C HIS A 130 1.38 9.24 9.04
N VAL A 131 2.43 8.46 9.34
CA VAL A 131 3.16 8.59 10.61
C VAL A 131 3.95 9.90 10.65
N SER A 132 4.71 10.25 9.60
CA SER A 132 5.52 11.47 9.57
C SER A 132 4.66 12.74 9.58
N THR A 133 3.56 12.75 8.82
CA THR A 133 2.64 13.89 8.73
C THR A 133 1.89 14.12 10.04
N LYS A 134 1.40 13.05 10.70
CA LYS A 134 0.82 13.12 12.05
C LYS A 134 1.80 13.62 13.09
N ALA A 135 3.08 13.30 12.93
CA ALA A 135 4.15 13.78 13.79
C ALA A 135 4.63 15.21 13.46
N LEU A 136 3.98 15.89 12.50
CA LEU A 136 4.32 17.26 12.06
C LEU A 136 5.76 17.38 11.56
N ASN A 137 6.33 16.30 11.02
CA ASN A 137 7.75 16.22 10.71
C ASN A 137 8.00 16.33 9.20
N ALA A 138 8.17 17.56 8.72
CA ALA A 138 8.44 17.83 7.30
C ALA A 138 9.78 17.24 6.82
N PRO A 139 10.92 17.38 7.54
CA PRO A 139 12.17 16.74 7.13
C PRO A 139 12.09 15.22 6.99
N MET A 140 11.33 14.55 7.87
CA MET A 140 11.11 13.10 7.77
C MET A 140 10.21 12.75 6.59
N THR A 141 9.22 13.61 6.30
CA THR A 141 8.37 13.46 5.12
C THR A 141 9.18 13.58 3.84
N ASP A 142 10.08 14.56 3.75
CA ASP A 142 11.02 14.72 2.62
C ASP A 142 11.90 13.48 2.45
N LEU A 143 12.56 13.02 3.51
CA LEU A 143 13.39 11.81 3.47
C LEU A 143 12.62 10.59 2.95
N LEU A 144 11.37 10.40 3.40
CA LEU A 144 10.54 9.28 2.98
C LEU A 144 10.15 9.40 1.50
N LEU A 145 9.70 10.58 1.05
CA LEU A 145 9.34 10.84 -0.35
C LEU A 145 10.54 10.62 -1.28
N GLU A 146 11.71 11.17 -0.93
CA GLU A 146 12.95 10.99 -1.68
C GLU A 146 13.35 9.52 -1.76
N THR A 147 13.31 8.80 -0.63
CA THR A 147 13.70 7.38 -0.59
C THR A 147 12.73 6.51 -1.39
N ILE A 148 11.43 6.73 -1.26
CA ILE A 148 10.39 5.93 -1.94
C ILE A 148 10.38 6.21 -3.44
N GLY A 149 10.62 7.46 -3.83
CA GLY A 149 10.70 7.89 -5.23
C GLY A 149 11.99 7.51 -5.94
N ASP A 150 13.03 7.08 -5.22
CA ASP A 150 14.32 6.68 -5.79
C ASP A 150 14.25 5.28 -6.44
N PRO A 151 14.42 5.16 -7.77
CA PRO A 151 14.47 3.87 -8.44
C PRO A 151 15.59 2.96 -7.92
N ALA A 152 16.70 3.52 -7.44
CA ALA A 152 17.79 2.74 -6.85
C ALA A 152 17.33 2.01 -5.59
N PHE A 153 16.46 2.63 -4.78
CA PHE A 153 15.91 2.03 -3.57
C PHE A 153 15.00 0.85 -3.89
N THR A 154 14.06 1.01 -4.82
CA THR A 154 13.13 -0.07 -5.21
C THR A 154 13.84 -1.22 -5.92
N THR A 155 14.89 -0.92 -6.70
CA THR A 155 15.71 -1.91 -7.40
C THR A 155 16.39 -2.89 -6.44
N LEU A 156 16.72 -2.48 -5.20
CA LEU A 156 17.34 -3.36 -4.21
C LEU A 156 16.54 -4.67 -4.03
N LEU A 157 15.21 -4.62 -4.14
CA LEU A 157 14.33 -5.76 -3.86
C LEU A 157 14.40 -6.90 -4.89
N TYR A 158 14.99 -6.68 -6.06
CA TYR A 158 14.95 -7.60 -7.19
C TYR A 158 16.35 -8.01 -7.65
N ASP A 159 16.52 -9.30 -7.93
CA ASP A 159 17.72 -9.84 -8.56
C ASP A 159 17.52 -9.89 -10.08
N GLY A 160 18.04 -8.91 -10.82
CA GLY A 160 17.95 -8.92 -12.28
C GLY A 160 18.61 -7.72 -12.94
N PRO A 161 19.03 -7.84 -14.22
CA PRO A 161 19.62 -6.73 -14.95
C PRO A 161 18.60 -5.60 -15.04
N PRO A 162 18.98 -4.35 -14.69
CA PRO A 162 18.07 -3.22 -14.80
C PRO A 162 17.66 -3.01 -16.24
N THR A 163 16.39 -3.30 -16.55
CA THR A 163 15.72 -2.59 -17.63
C THR A 163 15.20 -1.30 -17.00
N ALA A 164 15.89 -0.19 -17.26
CA ALA A 164 15.69 1.08 -16.54
C ALA A 164 14.20 1.49 -16.46
N HIS A 165 13.42 1.20 -17.52
CA HIS A 165 11.99 1.52 -17.58
C HIS A 165 11.14 0.82 -16.50
N THR A 166 11.41 -0.45 -16.18
CA THR A 166 10.58 -1.22 -15.25
C THR A 166 10.71 -0.73 -13.81
N TYR A 167 11.91 -0.33 -13.38
CA TYR A 167 12.15 0.11 -12.00
C TYR A 167 11.71 1.54 -11.75
N ILE A 168 11.83 2.41 -12.75
CA ILE A 168 11.24 3.76 -12.69
C ILE A 168 9.72 3.64 -12.52
N GLU A 169 9.06 2.79 -13.31
CA GLU A 169 7.61 2.57 -13.19
C GLU A 169 7.22 2.02 -11.81
N ARG A 170 7.99 1.09 -11.26
CA ARG A 170 7.76 0.55 -9.91
C ARG A 170 7.92 1.59 -8.81
N SER A 171 8.96 2.41 -8.88
CA SER A 171 9.17 3.52 -7.97
C SER A 171 8.00 4.50 -8.01
N ASP A 172 7.55 4.83 -9.24
CA ASP A 172 6.43 5.72 -9.48
C ASP A 172 5.11 5.17 -8.91
N ILE A 173 4.83 3.88 -9.11
CA ILE A 173 3.65 3.20 -8.56
C ILE A 173 3.73 3.17 -7.04
N LEU A 174 4.88 2.83 -6.47
CA LEU A 174 5.05 2.77 -5.02
C LEU A 174 4.83 4.16 -4.39
N LEU A 175 5.35 5.22 -5.01
CA LEU A 175 5.16 6.59 -4.57
C LEU A 175 3.68 6.99 -4.62
N ASP A 176 2.95 6.67 -5.69
CA ASP A 176 1.50 6.88 -5.79
C ASP A 176 0.76 6.18 -4.64
N LEU A 177 1.06 4.90 -4.39
CA LEU A 177 0.46 4.14 -3.30
C LEU A 177 0.74 4.78 -1.93
N TYR A 178 1.95 5.29 -1.70
CA TYR A 178 2.28 5.96 -0.45
C TYR A 178 1.51 7.26 -0.25
N LEU A 179 1.37 8.06 -1.31
CA LEU A 179 0.69 9.35 -1.30
C LEU A 179 -0.83 9.22 -1.16
N ASN A 180 -1.42 8.18 -1.75
CA ASN A 180 -2.86 8.13 -2.00
C ASN A 180 -3.59 6.97 -1.33
N THR A 181 -2.90 5.93 -0.83
CA THR A 181 -3.57 4.86 -0.08
C THR A 181 -4.08 5.44 1.25
N PRO A 182 -5.39 5.43 1.50
CA PRO A 182 -5.93 6.00 2.72
C PRO A 182 -5.80 5.04 3.90
N ASP A 183 -5.92 5.59 5.11
CA ASP A 183 -6.02 4.83 6.34
C ASP A 183 -7.31 3.98 6.41
N LYS A 184 -7.32 2.99 7.29
CA LYS A 184 -8.49 2.11 7.48
C LYS A 184 -9.62 2.79 8.25
N ALA A 185 -9.31 3.70 9.18
CA ALA A 185 -10.28 4.21 10.14
C ALA A 185 -11.25 5.19 9.47
N LEU A 186 -10.74 6.24 8.83
CA LEU A 186 -11.56 7.31 8.25
C LEU A 186 -11.41 7.44 6.73
N ASN A 187 -10.64 6.56 6.09
CA ASN A 187 -10.30 6.68 4.68
C ASN A 187 -9.57 8.00 4.38
N GLU A 188 -8.70 8.42 5.30
CA GLU A 188 -7.91 9.64 5.22
C GLU A 188 -6.52 9.32 4.65
N THR A 189 -6.09 10.09 3.65
CA THR A 189 -4.74 9.99 3.06
C THR A 189 -3.69 10.72 3.92
N PRO A 190 -2.38 10.56 3.67
CA PRO A 190 -1.35 11.37 4.33
C PRO A 190 -1.58 12.88 4.21
N LEU A 191 -2.16 13.35 3.10
CA LEU A 191 -2.51 14.76 2.92
C LEU A 191 -3.65 15.20 3.87
N HIS A 192 -4.67 14.36 4.08
CA HIS A 192 -5.68 14.62 5.12
C HIS A 192 -5.02 14.73 6.49
N PHE A 193 -4.06 13.86 6.81
CA PHE A 193 -3.34 13.90 8.09
C PHE A 193 -2.57 15.22 8.25
N ALA A 194 -1.76 15.58 7.26
CA ALA A 194 -1.00 16.83 7.27
C ALA A 194 -1.92 18.06 7.49
N SER A 195 -3.03 18.15 6.75
CA SER A 195 -4.02 19.23 6.90
C SER A 195 -4.70 19.21 8.27
N LYS A 196 -5.17 18.05 8.71
CA LYS A 196 -5.93 17.86 9.95
C LYS A 196 -5.16 18.23 11.21
N PHE A 197 -3.87 17.93 11.22
CA PHE A 197 -2.96 18.29 12.32
C PHE A 197 -2.29 19.65 12.11
N GLY A 198 -2.58 20.37 11.03
CA GLY A 198 -2.08 21.73 10.78
C GLY A 198 -0.60 21.78 10.40
N SER A 199 -0.07 20.72 9.79
CA SER A 199 1.31 20.71 9.29
C SER A 199 1.41 21.37 7.92
N VAL A 200 1.50 22.71 7.90
CA VAL A 200 1.65 23.50 6.66
C VAL A 200 2.84 23.00 5.84
N GLU A 201 3.99 22.77 6.48
CA GLU A 201 5.18 22.32 5.77
C GLU A 201 4.99 20.92 5.16
N CYS A 202 4.40 19.96 5.88
CA CYS A 202 4.11 18.65 5.29
C CYS A 202 3.10 18.75 4.14
N VAL A 203 2.09 19.63 4.23
CA VAL A 203 1.17 19.88 3.12
C VAL A 203 1.94 20.40 1.91
N ARG A 204 2.81 21.40 2.07
CA ARG A 204 3.65 21.91 0.98
C ARG A 204 4.47 20.79 0.32
N ARG A 205 5.08 19.89 1.10
CA ARG A 205 5.87 18.77 0.56
C ARG A 205 5.02 17.75 -0.20
N LEU A 206 3.81 17.47 0.27
CA LEU A 206 2.93 16.51 -0.38
C LEU A 206 2.33 17.06 -1.67
N VAL A 207 1.87 18.32 -1.68
CA VAL A 207 1.21 18.90 -2.86
C VAL A 207 2.16 19.21 -4.02
N THR A 208 3.46 19.31 -3.76
CA THR A 208 4.47 19.43 -4.82
C THR A 208 4.73 18.10 -5.54
N CYS A 209 4.35 16.96 -4.95
CA CYS A 209 4.37 15.68 -5.65
C CYS A 209 3.23 15.60 -6.66
N SER A 210 3.55 15.45 -7.94
CA SER A 210 2.56 15.45 -9.04
C SER A 210 1.50 14.35 -8.94
N LYS A 211 1.79 13.26 -8.22
CA LYS A 211 0.86 12.13 -8.04
C LYS A 211 -0.11 12.33 -6.88
N THR A 212 0.05 13.36 -6.05
CA THR A 212 -0.80 13.56 -4.86
C THR A 212 -2.24 13.91 -5.25
N GLN A 213 -3.19 13.13 -4.74
CA GLN A 213 -4.62 13.41 -4.93
C GLN A 213 -5.11 14.45 -3.91
N VAL A 214 -5.02 15.73 -4.29
CA VAL A 214 -5.35 16.86 -3.41
C VAL A 214 -6.83 16.96 -3.02
N ASN A 215 -7.72 16.39 -3.84
CA ASN A 215 -9.18 16.44 -3.65
C ASN A 215 -9.79 15.09 -3.24
N ALA A 216 -8.98 14.13 -2.77
CA ALA A 216 -9.49 12.85 -2.28
C ALA A 216 -10.51 13.06 -1.16
N ARG A 217 -11.60 12.29 -1.14
CA ARG A 217 -12.63 12.39 -0.09
C ARG A 217 -12.53 11.24 0.91
N ASN A 218 -12.57 11.56 2.19
CA ASN A 218 -12.60 10.57 3.27
C ASN A 218 -14.01 9.96 3.46
N LYS A 219 -14.21 9.09 4.48
CA LYS A 219 -15.52 8.45 4.78
C LYS A 219 -16.63 9.44 5.11
N GLU A 220 -16.29 10.65 5.54
CA GLU A 220 -17.24 11.72 5.83
C GLU A 220 -17.51 12.61 4.61
N GLY A 221 -16.94 12.27 3.44
CA GLY A 221 -17.04 13.08 2.23
C GLY A 221 -16.15 14.32 2.22
N LYS A 222 -15.28 14.49 3.22
CA LYS A 222 -14.41 15.66 3.38
C LYS A 222 -13.11 15.50 2.62
N THR A 223 -12.64 16.57 2.00
CA THR A 223 -11.32 16.69 1.39
C THR A 223 -10.24 17.01 2.44
N PRO A 224 -8.94 16.94 2.11
CA PRO A 224 -7.89 17.42 3.01
C PRO A 224 -8.08 18.87 3.44
N PHE A 225 -8.59 19.74 2.56
CA PHE A 225 -8.86 21.14 2.87
C PHE A 225 -9.98 21.29 3.92
N ASP A 226 -11.05 20.50 3.79
CA ASP A 226 -12.21 20.54 4.71
C ASP A 226 -11.85 20.14 6.15
N VAL A 227 -10.76 19.39 6.35
CA VAL A 227 -10.32 18.93 7.67
C VAL A 227 -9.21 19.77 8.29
N VAL A 228 -8.80 20.88 7.65
CA VAL A 228 -7.67 21.70 8.12
C VAL A 228 -7.84 22.12 9.58
N CYS A 229 -6.80 21.85 10.36
CA CYS A 229 -6.68 22.20 11.77
C CYS A 229 -7.76 21.62 12.71
N LEU A 230 -8.56 20.62 12.29
CA LEU A 230 -9.55 19.98 13.17
C LEU A 230 -8.92 19.32 14.42
N ARG A 231 -7.61 19.06 14.42
CA ARG A 231 -6.86 18.48 15.55
C ARG A 231 -5.74 19.39 16.07
N CYS A 232 -5.72 20.67 15.73
CA CYS A 232 -4.76 21.63 16.26
C CYS A 232 -5.27 22.23 17.57
N SER A 233 -4.45 22.17 18.63
CA SER A 233 -4.70 22.94 19.85
C SER A 233 -4.39 24.42 19.60
N GLY A 234 -5.40 25.29 19.55
CA GLY A 234 -5.21 26.74 19.45
C GLY A 234 -5.10 27.30 18.03
N ALA A 235 -5.68 26.65 17.02
CA ALA A 235 -5.65 27.16 15.64
C ALA A 235 -6.29 28.55 15.53
N SER A 236 -5.51 29.54 15.10
CA SER A 236 -6.03 30.85 14.67
C SER A 236 -6.65 30.74 13.27
N GLN A 237 -7.54 31.69 12.92
CA GLN A 237 -8.07 31.77 11.55
C GLN A 237 -6.95 32.00 10.51
N ASP A 238 -5.86 32.66 10.92
CA ASP A 238 -4.68 32.94 10.06
C ASP A 238 -3.91 31.68 9.66
N LEU A 239 -3.92 30.63 10.49
CA LEU A 239 -3.29 29.37 10.11
C LEU A 239 -4.06 28.69 8.98
N LYS A 240 -5.38 28.80 8.96
CA LYS A 240 -6.23 28.20 7.91
C LYS A 240 -6.03 28.87 6.55
N SER A 241 -5.76 30.17 6.52
CA SER A 241 -5.49 30.89 5.26
C SER A 241 -4.12 30.57 4.63
N THR A 242 -3.27 29.79 5.33
CA THR A 242 -1.95 29.39 4.84
C THR A 242 -1.99 28.04 4.06
N PHE A 243 -3.11 27.29 4.13
CA PHE A 243 -3.35 26.05 3.40
C PHE A 243 -4.04 26.31 2.06
#